data_AF-A0A060C045-F1
#
_entry.id   AF-A0A060C045-F1
#
_cell.length_a   1.000
_cell.length_b   1.000
_cell.length_c   1.000
_cell.angle_alpha   90.00
_cell.angle_beta   90.00
_cell.angle_gamma   90.00
#
_symmetry.space_group_name_H-M   'P 1'
#
loop_
_entity.id
_entity.type
_entity.pdbx_description
1 polymer ?
#
loop_
_entity_poly.entity_id
_entity_poly.type
_entity_poly.pdbx_seq_one_letter_code
_entity_poly.pdbx_strand_id
1 'polypeptide(L)'
;MTGTEASMTDDSPTPDLVRLAQAHGVATEYWSFFGDRVIVPAGTLRAVLHAMGVAAETDADVAGALADALDEPWRELLPPSVVARPGAGSIPVRVRDGHDVQVRVRLEDETWRELAIPGQEPASREVDGVRAMAGRGAR
;
A
#
# COMPACT_ATOMS: atom_id res chain seq x y z
N MET A 1 8.23 47.07 -0.12
CA MET A 1 7.76 46.20 0.98
C MET A 1 8.42 44.86 0.75
N THR A 2 9.44 44.59 1.56
CA THR A 2 10.42 43.53 1.41
C THR A 2 9.76 42.16 1.59
N GLY A 3 10.04 41.25 0.66
CA GLY A 3 9.62 39.86 0.74
C GLY A 3 10.28 39.15 1.92
N THR A 4 9.46 38.42 2.67
CA THR A 4 9.93 37.42 3.62
C THR A 4 10.01 36.09 2.86
N GLU A 5 11.12 35.87 2.15
CA GLU A 5 11.54 34.52 1.79
C GLU A 5 12.04 33.85 3.08
N ALA A 6 11.12 33.23 3.81
CA ALA A 6 11.50 32.28 4.83
C ALA A 6 12.29 31.14 4.15
N SER A 7 13.53 30.96 4.60
CA SER A 7 14.46 29.93 4.16
C SER A 7 13.79 28.54 4.12
N MET A 8 13.45 28.08 2.92
CA MET A 8 12.70 26.84 2.63
C MET A 8 13.61 25.62 2.41
N THR A 9 14.88 25.69 2.82
CA THR A 9 15.93 24.77 2.36
C THR A 9 16.19 23.57 3.28
N ASP A 10 15.48 23.39 4.39
CA ASP A 10 15.72 22.24 5.30
C ASP A 10 14.45 21.43 5.67
N ASP A 11 13.33 21.61 4.96
CA ASP A 11 12.14 20.76 5.12
C ASP A 11 12.03 19.73 3.98
N SER A 12 13.16 19.19 3.56
CA SER A 12 13.21 18.13 2.55
C SER A 12 12.84 16.79 3.19
N PRO A 13 11.91 16.01 2.61
CA PRO A 13 11.51 14.74 3.18
C PRO A 13 12.63 13.70 3.07
N THR A 14 12.78 12.89 4.11
CA THR A 14 13.70 11.75 4.08
C THR A 14 13.20 10.69 3.08
N PRO A 15 14.09 9.86 2.51
CA PRO A 15 13.68 8.80 1.58
C PRO A 15 12.64 7.85 2.15
N ASP A 16 12.71 7.52 3.44
CA ASP A 16 11.74 6.62 4.08
C ASP A 16 10.38 7.31 4.30
N LEU A 17 10.35 8.62 4.60
CA LEU A 17 9.10 9.38 4.65
C LEU A 17 8.43 9.43 3.26
N VAL A 18 9.22 9.59 2.19
CA VAL A 18 8.73 9.50 0.81
C VAL A 18 8.15 8.12 0.52
N ARG A 19 8.85 7.04 0.91
CA ARG A 19 8.38 5.67 0.71
C ARG A 19 7.10 5.36 1.49
N LEU A 20 6.99 5.84 2.73
CA LEU A 20 5.79 5.70 3.54
C LEU A 20 4.60 6.43 2.92
N ALA A 21 4.81 7.68 2.47
CA ALA A 21 3.79 8.44 1.75
C ALA A 21 3.30 7.70 0.49
N GLN A 22 4.22 7.16 -0.31
CA GLN A 22 3.88 6.39 -1.50
C GLN A 22 3.14 5.09 -1.19
N ALA A 23 3.53 4.38 -0.11
CA ALA A 23 2.84 3.17 0.35
C ALA A 23 1.38 3.43 0.74
N HIS A 24 1.04 4.67 1.07
CA HIS A 24 -0.32 5.11 1.39
C HIS A 24 -0.99 5.92 0.27
N GLY A 25 -0.40 5.94 -0.93
CA GLY A 25 -0.98 6.62 -2.09
C GLY A 25 -0.91 8.15 -2.03
N VAL A 26 -0.04 8.71 -1.19
CA VAL A 26 0.20 10.15 -1.10
C VAL A 26 1.28 10.54 -2.10
N ALA A 27 0.95 11.47 -3.01
CA ALA A 27 1.91 12.02 -3.96
C ALA A 27 2.97 12.87 -3.23
N THR A 28 4.24 12.60 -3.49
CA THR A 28 5.39 13.29 -2.86
C THR A 28 5.92 14.45 -3.70
N GLU A 29 5.37 14.60 -4.91
CA GLU A 29 5.69 15.67 -5.85
C GLU A 29 4.54 15.89 -6.83
N TYR A 30 4.47 17.08 -7.41
CA TYR A 30 3.50 17.41 -8.44
C TYR A 30 4.02 18.49 -9.37
N TRP A 31 3.33 18.67 -10.51
CA TRP A 31 3.54 19.81 -11.39
C TRP A 31 2.50 20.88 -11.06
N SER A 32 2.99 22.08 -10.71
CA SER A 32 2.12 23.23 -10.43
C SER A 32 1.42 23.69 -11.71
N PHE A 33 0.35 24.48 -11.55
CA PHE A 33 -0.34 25.08 -12.69
C PHE A 33 0.58 25.99 -13.54
N PHE A 34 1.68 26.49 -12.96
CA PHE A 34 2.67 27.30 -13.65
C PHE A 34 3.74 26.47 -14.38
N GLY A 35 3.68 25.13 -14.27
CA GLY A 35 4.60 24.22 -14.94
C GLY A 35 5.86 23.90 -14.14
N ASP A 36 5.95 24.31 -12.87
CA ASP A 36 7.08 23.98 -12.00
C ASP A 36 6.88 22.63 -11.32
N ARG A 37 7.93 21.81 -11.24
CA ARG A 37 7.92 20.60 -10.42
C ARG A 37 8.14 20.97 -8.96
N VAL A 38 7.18 20.65 -8.10
CA VAL A 38 7.19 20.91 -6.67
C VAL A 38 7.39 19.61 -5.91
N ILE A 39 8.38 19.57 -5.04
CA ILE A 39 8.55 18.50 -4.05
C ILE A 39 7.74 18.87 -2.80
N VAL A 40 6.98 17.92 -2.27
CA VAL A 40 6.16 18.15 -1.09
C VAL A 40 7.06 18.22 0.16
N PRO A 41 6.97 19.28 0.98
CA PRO A 41 7.79 19.41 2.19
C PRO A 41 7.53 18.31 3.22
N ALA A 42 8.53 17.95 4.03
CA ALA A 42 8.43 16.87 5.00
C ALA A 42 7.30 17.10 6.02
N GLY A 43 7.16 18.33 6.53
CA GLY A 43 6.07 18.69 7.43
C GLY A 43 4.68 18.45 6.83
N THR A 44 4.51 18.68 5.53
CA THR A 44 3.24 18.40 4.83
C THR A 44 2.97 16.91 4.72
N LEU A 45 3.98 16.11 4.35
CA LEU A 45 3.83 14.65 4.28
C LEU A 45 3.47 14.07 5.65
N ARG A 46 4.14 14.49 6.72
CA ARG A 46 3.83 14.04 8.09
C ARG A 46 2.40 14.40 8.50
N ALA A 47 1.94 15.61 8.19
CA ALA A 47 0.57 16.04 8.50
C ALA A 47 -0.49 15.23 7.75
N VAL A 48 -0.29 14.96 6.46
CA VAL A 48 -1.22 14.14 5.66
C VAL A 48 -1.25 12.69 6.18
N LEU A 49 -0.09 12.10 6.45
CA LEU A 49 0.00 10.75 7.03
C LEU A 49 -0.71 10.66 8.38
N HIS A 50 -0.49 11.65 9.26
CA HIS A 50 -1.19 11.72 10.54
C HIS A 50 -2.72 11.80 10.38
N ALA A 51 -3.20 12.60 9.42
CA ALA A 51 -4.63 12.68 9.10
C ALA A 51 -5.22 11.36 8.57
N MET A 52 -4.39 10.50 7.98
CA MET A 52 -4.75 9.12 7.58
C MET A 52 -4.65 8.10 8.73
N GLY A 53 -4.28 8.54 9.94
CA GLY A 53 -4.11 7.68 11.11
C GLY A 53 -2.74 6.99 11.19
N VAL A 54 -1.73 7.49 10.47
CA VAL A 54 -0.40 6.87 10.37
C VAL A 54 0.59 7.64 11.23
N ALA A 55 1.29 6.94 12.12
CA ALA A 55 2.33 7.54 12.95
C ALA A 55 3.53 7.94 12.08
N ALA A 56 3.83 9.24 12.02
CA ALA A 56 4.91 9.78 11.21
C ALA A 56 5.50 11.05 11.84
N GLU A 57 5.47 11.21 13.16
CA GLU A 57 5.99 12.41 13.82
C GLU A 57 7.52 12.41 13.89
N THR A 58 8.11 11.23 14.14
CA THR A 58 9.56 11.02 14.21
C THR A 58 10.06 10.07 13.12
N ASP A 59 11.37 9.99 12.92
CA ASP A 59 11.96 9.03 11.97
C ASP A 59 11.80 7.57 12.45
N ALA A 60 11.72 7.36 13.77
CA ALA A 60 11.42 6.04 14.33
C ALA A 60 9.97 5.62 14.02
N ASP A 61 9.02 6.55 14.12
CA ASP A 61 7.63 6.30 13.73
C ASP A 61 7.53 5.96 12.24
N VAL A 62 8.22 6.73 11.39
CA VAL A 62 8.26 6.49 9.94
C VAL A 62 8.80 5.10 9.63
N ALA A 63 9.90 4.70 10.27
CA ALA A 63 10.48 3.37 10.06
C ALA A 63 9.53 2.24 10.49
N GLY A 64 8.87 2.39 11.65
CA GLY A 64 7.87 1.43 12.15
C GLY A 64 6.65 1.34 11.24
N ALA A 65 6.05 2.48 10.92
CA ALA A 65 4.88 2.55 10.04
C ALA A 65 5.17 2.04 8.63
N LEU A 66 6.38 2.28 8.09
CA LEU A 66 6.79 1.74 6.80
C LEU A 66 6.94 0.21 6.85
N ALA A 67 7.52 -0.34 7.92
CA ALA A 67 7.60 -1.78 8.09
C ALA A 67 6.19 -2.41 8.15
N ASP A 68 5.31 -1.83 8.97
CA ASP A 68 3.92 -2.27 9.10
C ASP A 68 3.15 -2.18 7.77
N ALA A 69 3.28 -1.07 7.03
CA ALA A 69 2.63 -0.90 5.73
C ALA A 69 3.11 -1.91 4.69
N LEU A 70 4.37 -2.36 4.78
CA LEU A 70 4.93 -3.36 3.88
C LEU A 70 4.51 -4.79 4.26
N ASP A 71 4.19 -5.03 5.54
CA ASP A 71 3.76 -6.32 6.08
C ASP A 71 2.23 -6.49 6.02
N GLU A 72 1.44 -5.43 6.15
CA GLU A 72 -0.03 -5.45 6.16
C GLU A 72 -0.65 -6.22 4.99
N PRO A 73 -0.20 -6.01 3.72
CA PRO A 73 -0.72 -6.77 2.59
C PRO A 73 -0.50 -8.28 2.68
N TRP A 74 0.42 -8.75 3.54
CA TRP A 74 0.75 -10.17 3.73
C TRP A 74 0.01 -10.82 4.90
N ARG A 75 -0.62 -10.02 5.77
CA ARG A 75 -1.41 -10.51 6.91
C ARG A 75 -2.81 -10.98 6.49
N GLU A 76 -3.35 -10.44 5.40
CA GLU A 76 -4.72 -10.70 4.96
C GLU A 76 -4.82 -11.78 3.87
N LEU A 77 -5.74 -12.74 4.03
CA LEU A 77 -5.99 -13.81 3.05
C LEU A 77 -6.44 -13.25 1.69
N LEU A 78 -7.32 -12.24 1.71
CA LEU A 78 -7.88 -11.57 0.54
C LEU A 78 -7.74 -10.05 0.73
N PRO A 79 -7.65 -9.26 -0.35
CA PRO A 79 -7.74 -7.80 -0.23
C PRO A 79 -9.16 -7.42 0.25
N PRO A 80 -9.35 -6.20 0.79
CA PRO A 80 -10.66 -5.74 1.26
C PRO A 80 -11.74 -5.76 0.17
N SER A 81 -11.37 -5.44 -1.07
CA SER A 81 -12.24 -5.56 -2.23
C SER A 81 -11.45 -5.72 -3.53
N VAL A 82 -12.09 -6.28 -4.56
CA VAL A 82 -11.55 -6.36 -5.92
C VAL A 82 -12.60 -5.85 -6.89
N VAL A 83 -12.20 -4.90 -7.74
CA VAL A 83 -13.04 -4.39 -8.83
C VAL A 83 -12.39 -4.80 -10.14
N ALA A 84 -13.18 -5.44 -11.01
CA ALA A 84 -12.71 -5.99 -12.26
C ALA A 84 -13.70 -5.70 -13.39
N ARG A 85 -13.23 -5.72 -14.63
CA ARG A 85 -14.10 -5.60 -15.81
C ARG A 85 -14.66 -6.98 -16.18
N PRO A 86 -15.86 -7.06 -16.79
CA PRO A 86 -16.40 -8.32 -17.28
C PRO A 86 -15.38 -9.06 -18.17
N GLY A 87 -15.17 -10.35 -17.91
CA GLY A 87 -14.25 -11.19 -18.68
C GLY A 87 -12.75 -10.99 -18.37
N ALA A 88 -12.38 -10.11 -17.43
CA ALA A 88 -10.97 -9.88 -17.09
C ALA A 88 -10.80 -9.54 -15.59
N GLY A 89 -10.11 -10.40 -14.84
CA GLY A 89 -9.75 -10.16 -13.45
C GLY A 89 -8.99 -11.33 -12.83
N SER A 90 -8.36 -11.09 -11.69
CA SER A 90 -7.82 -12.12 -10.80
C SER A 90 -7.88 -11.59 -9.37
N ILE A 91 -8.29 -12.42 -8.42
CA ILE A 91 -8.38 -12.04 -7.00
C ILE A 91 -7.11 -12.49 -6.29
N PRO A 92 -6.20 -11.59 -5.88
CA PRO A 92 -4.99 -12.01 -5.17
C PRO A 92 -5.36 -12.71 -3.87
N VAL A 93 -4.72 -13.86 -3.63
CA VAL A 93 -4.92 -14.68 -2.43
C VAL A 93 -3.57 -14.90 -1.77
N ARG A 94 -3.52 -14.76 -0.44
CA ARG A 94 -2.32 -14.98 0.34
C ARG A 94 -2.58 -16.02 1.42
N VAL A 95 -1.75 -17.05 1.45
CA VAL A 95 -1.91 -18.16 2.38
C VAL A 95 -0.71 -18.23 3.30
N ARG A 96 -0.94 -18.70 4.52
CA ARG A 96 0.18 -19.11 5.38
C ARG A 96 0.81 -20.34 4.77
N ASP A 97 2.13 -20.44 4.92
CA ASP A 97 2.87 -21.62 4.45
C ASP A 97 2.27 -22.91 5.05
N GLY A 98 2.29 -23.98 4.26
CA GLY A 98 1.71 -25.27 4.62
C GLY A 98 0.17 -25.34 4.67
N HIS A 99 -0.55 -24.33 4.17
CA HIS A 99 -2.01 -24.34 4.11
C HIS A 99 -2.51 -24.26 2.66
N ASP A 100 -3.53 -25.07 2.35
CA ASP A 100 -4.27 -24.99 1.09
C ASP A 100 -5.47 -24.04 1.20
N VAL A 101 -5.90 -23.50 0.06
CA VAL A 101 -7.07 -22.61 -0.02
C VAL A 101 -7.98 -22.99 -1.18
N GLN A 102 -9.28 -22.90 -0.94
CA GLN A 102 -10.32 -22.96 -1.96
C GLN A 102 -11.05 -21.63 -1.98
N VAL A 103 -11.34 -21.11 -3.18
CA VAL A 103 -11.99 -19.81 -3.36
C VAL A 103 -13.29 -19.98 -4.11
N ARG A 104 -14.36 -19.43 -3.53
CA ARG A 104 -15.69 -19.37 -4.15
C ARG A 104 -16.27 -17.97 -3.98
N VAL A 105 -17.01 -17.51 -4.99
CA VAL A 105 -17.72 -16.23 -4.96
C VAL A 105 -19.21 -16.51 -4.93
N ARG A 106 -19.92 -15.85 -4.01
CA ARG A 106 -21.38 -15.79 -4.04
C ARG A 106 -21.78 -14.61 -4.91
N LEU A 107 -22.57 -14.88 -5.95
CA LEU A 107 -23.12 -13.86 -6.82
C LEU A 107 -24.34 -13.18 -6.17
N GLU A 108 -24.77 -12.08 -6.75
CA GLU A 108 -25.94 -11.33 -6.30
C GLU A 108 -27.25 -12.13 -6.43
N ASP A 109 -27.30 -13.08 -7.35
CA ASP A 109 -28.40 -14.04 -7.52
C ASP A 109 -28.34 -15.23 -6.53
N GLU A 110 -27.49 -15.12 -5.51
CA GLU A 110 -27.23 -16.12 -4.46
C GLU A 110 -26.55 -17.42 -4.94
N THR A 111 -26.26 -17.55 -6.24
CA THR A 111 -25.51 -18.70 -6.75
C THR A 111 -24.03 -18.63 -6.37
N TRP A 112 -23.38 -19.79 -6.33
CA TRP A 112 -21.94 -19.88 -6.06
C TRP A 112 -21.16 -20.21 -7.32
N ARG A 113 -20.00 -19.59 -7.48
CA ARG A 113 -18.99 -19.95 -8.49
C ARG A 113 -17.66 -20.27 -7.82
N GLU A 114 -17.10 -21.43 -8.15
CA GLU A 114 -15.73 -21.77 -7.77
C GLU A 114 -14.75 -21.04 -8.67
N LEU A 115 -13.67 -20.54 -8.08
CA LEU A 115 -12.58 -19.90 -8.82
C LEU A 115 -11.39 -20.83 -8.90
N ALA A 116 -10.82 -20.94 -10.09
CA ALA A 116 -9.63 -21.76 -10.31
C ALA A 116 -8.40 -21.02 -9.80
N ILE A 117 -7.54 -21.72 -9.06
CA ILE A 117 -6.20 -21.25 -8.71
C ILE A 117 -5.23 -21.91 -9.69
N PRO A 118 -4.73 -21.18 -10.71
CA PRO A 118 -3.78 -21.75 -11.65
C PRO A 118 -2.44 -22.03 -10.95
N GLY A 119 -1.57 -22.85 -11.55
CA GLY A 119 -0.21 -23.06 -11.03
C GLY A 119 0.54 -21.72 -10.89
N GLN A 120 1.13 -21.48 -9.72
CA GLN A 120 1.84 -20.25 -9.36
C GLN A 120 3.25 -20.57 -8.87
N GLU A 121 4.14 -19.58 -8.99
CA GLU A 121 5.39 -19.49 -8.21
C GLU A 121 5.20 -18.36 -7.19
N PRO A 122 4.60 -18.64 -6.03
CA PRO A 122 4.24 -17.59 -5.09
C PRO A 122 5.47 -16.96 -4.44
N ALA A 123 5.47 -15.63 -4.34
CA ALA A 123 6.45 -14.92 -3.53
C ALA A 123 6.19 -15.23 -2.05
N SER A 124 7.24 -15.28 -1.22
CA SER A 124 7.09 -15.52 0.21
C SER A 124 7.76 -14.45 1.06
N ARG A 125 7.16 -14.12 2.19
CA ARG A 125 7.68 -13.17 3.17
C ARG A 125 7.44 -13.69 4.58
N GLU A 126 8.39 -13.48 5.49
CA GLU A 126 8.12 -13.67 6.92
C GLU A 126 7.45 -12.44 7.50
N VAL A 127 6.33 -12.65 8.18
CA VAL A 127 5.54 -11.62 8.86
C VAL A 127 5.12 -12.16 10.21
N ASP A 128 5.45 -11.44 11.28
CA ASP A 128 5.18 -11.84 12.67
C ASP A 128 5.68 -13.26 13.03
N GLY A 129 6.79 -13.70 12.43
CA GLY A 129 7.37 -15.04 12.61
C GLY A 129 6.65 -16.16 11.84
N VAL A 130 5.73 -15.82 10.93
CA VAL A 130 5.03 -16.75 10.05
C VAL A 130 5.36 -16.46 8.59
N ARG A 131 5.71 -17.49 7.83
CA ARG A 131 5.92 -17.35 6.38
C ARG A 131 4.56 -17.26 5.66
N ALA A 132 4.31 -16.12 5.04
CA ALA A 132 3.16 -15.88 4.16
C ALA A 132 3.58 -16.05 2.69
N MET A 133 2.69 -16.62 1.88
CA MET A 133 2.89 -16.84 0.43
C MET A 133 1.82 -16.10 -0.37
N ALA A 134 2.23 -15.38 -1.42
CA ALA A 134 1.36 -14.61 -2.31
C ALA A 134 1.42 -15.13 -3.76
N GLY A 135 0.31 -15.62 -4.30
CA GLY A 135 0.19 -16.07 -5.69
C GLY A 135 -0.58 -15.08 -6.58
N ARG A 136 -0.40 -15.15 -7.91
CA ARG A 136 -1.32 -14.45 -8.84
C ARG A 136 -2.69 -15.12 -8.73
N GLY A 137 -3.69 -14.29 -8.49
CA GLY A 137 -4.97 -14.65 -7.89
C GLY A 137 -5.82 -15.73 -8.55
N ALA A 138 -6.86 -16.14 -7.82
CA ALA A 138 -7.92 -17.01 -8.33
C ALA A 138 -8.69 -16.33 -9.48
N ARG A 139 -9.12 -17.11 -10.47
CA ARG A 139 -9.83 -16.65 -11.69
C ARG A 139 -11.17 -17.34 -11.86
#